data_AF-A0A5C7UQ14-F1
#
_entry.id   AF-A0A5C7UQ14-F1
#
_cell.length_a   1.000
_cell.length_b   1.000
_cell.length_c   1.000
_cell.angle_alpha   90.00
_cell.angle_beta   90.00
_cell.angle_gamma   90.00
#
_symmetry.space_group_name_H-M   'P 1'
#
loop_
_entity.id
_entity.type
_entity.pdbx_description
1 polymer ?
#
loop_
_entity_poly.entity_id
_entity_poly.type
_entity_poly.pdbx_seq_one_letter_code
_entity_poly.pdbx_strand_id
1 'polypeptide(L)'
;MNLLRLLGCIMLMVLLSIQVAIAQQYPVQVITQLYPPHTLNLPQWYNGSSEKLVVLLTNQDFYRTTDVRLRLQIEGPSVRLSSRVGAHLPIITLNSGEPVRLSLGDLAPYFNPDNLNFDGINRASYLNSYTLPEGFYRICFEAVEV
;
A
#
# COMPACT_ATOMS: atom_id res chain seq x y z
N MET A 1 -39.02 -38.42 10.83
CA MET A 1 -38.26 -37.22 11.25
C MET A 1 -36.89 -37.73 11.72
N ASN A 2 -35.89 -37.93 10.87
CA ASN A 2 -34.91 -36.87 10.59
C ASN A 2 -33.90 -37.21 9.47
N LEU A 3 -34.10 -38.25 8.66
CA LEU A 3 -33.12 -38.62 7.62
C LEU A 3 -32.99 -37.55 6.52
N LEU A 4 -34.12 -36.99 6.05
CA LEU A 4 -34.14 -35.89 5.08
C LEU A 4 -33.52 -34.60 5.65
N ARG A 5 -33.72 -34.35 6.96
CA ARG A 5 -33.11 -33.22 7.67
C ARG A 5 -31.61 -33.41 7.86
N LEU A 6 -31.16 -34.64 8.15
CA LEU A 6 -29.75 -35.01 8.26
C LEU A 6 -29.04 -34.86 6.91
N LEU A 7 -29.64 -35.35 5.82
CA LEU A 7 -29.12 -35.16 4.46
C LEU A 7 -29.05 -33.67 4.07
N GLY A 8 -30.05 -32.88 4.45
CA GLY A 8 -30.03 -31.43 4.27
C GLY A 8 -28.90 -30.75 5.05
N CYS A 9 -28.67 -31.13 6.31
CA CYS A 9 -27.56 -30.61 7.11
C CYS A 9 -26.19 -31.04 6.57
N ILE A 10 -26.05 -32.28 6.08
CA ILE A 10 -24.81 -32.78 5.47
C ILE A 10 -24.54 -32.03 4.16
N MET A 11 -25.55 -31.84 3.31
CA MET A 11 -25.43 -31.06 2.08
C MET A 11 -25.02 -29.60 2.36
N LEU A 12 -25.63 -28.98 3.39
CA LEU A 12 -25.27 -27.63 3.82
C LEU A 12 -23.82 -27.56 4.33
N MET A 13 -23.37 -28.52 5.14
CA MET A 13 -21.97 -28.59 5.60
C MET A 13 -20.98 -28.77 4.43
N VAL A 14 -21.32 -29.57 3.43
CA VAL A 14 -20.49 -29.76 2.22
C VAL A 14 -20.44 -28.49 1.35
N LEU A 15 -21.54 -27.75 1.25
CA LEU A 15 -21.55 -26.45 0.54
C LEU A 15 -20.73 -25.38 1.25
N LEU A 16 -20.72 -25.36 2.60
CA LEU A 16 -19.90 -24.46 3.39
C LEU A 16 -18.40 -24.84 3.38
N SER A 17 -18.05 -26.13 3.23
CA SER A 17 -16.64 -26.54 3.17
C SER A 17 -15.97 -26.27 1.83
N ILE A 18 -16.70 -25.96 0.75
CA ILE A 18 -16.13 -25.55 -0.54
C ILE A 18 -15.66 -24.08 -0.51
N GLN A 19 -16.03 -23.31 0.51
CA GLN A 19 -15.56 -21.94 0.73
C GLN A 19 -14.17 -21.87 1.38
N VAL A 20 -13.31 -22.89 1.24
CA VAL A 20 -11.90 -22.73 1.60
C VAL A 20 -11.35 -21.60 0.75
N ALA A 21 -11.12 -20.47 1.42
CA ALA A 21 -10.78 -19.20 0.84
C ALA A 21 -9.64 -19.37 -0.18
N ILE A 22 -9.88 -18.93 -1.42
CA ILE A 22 -8.78 -18.47 -2.26
C ILE A 22 -8.20 -17.26 -1.54
N ALA A 23 -7.27 -17.49 -0.63
CA ALA A 23 -6.43 -16.44 -0.09
C ALA A 23 -5.69 -15.84 -1.28
N GLN A 24 -5.96 -14.57 -1.58
CA GLN A 24 -5.26 -13.86 -2.64
C GLN A 24 -3.80 -13.73 -2.24
N GLN A 25 -2.97 -14.64 -2.74
CA GLN A 25 -1.54 -14.56 -2.54
C GLN A 25 -1.01 -13.48 -3.48
N TYR A 26 -0.87 -12.26 -2.95
CA TYR A 26 -0.17 -11.18 -3.64
C TYR A 26 1.32 -11.52 -3.63
N PRO A 27 1.93 -11.83 -4.78
CA PRO A 27 3.30 -12.30 -4.81
C PRO A 27 4.30 -11.20 -4.44
N VAL A 28 3.89 -9.92 -4.45
CA VAL A 28 4.79 -8.80 -4.17
C VAL A 28 4.76 -8.43 -2.70
N GLN A 29 5.90 -8.60 -2.04
CA GLN A 29 6.13 -8.11 -0.70
C GLN A 29 6.63 -6.66 -0.75
N VAL A 30 6.01 -5.77 0.03
CA VAL A 30 6.45 -4.39 0.19
C VAL A 30 6.84 -4.14 1.63
N ILE A 31 8.08 -3.72 1.86
CA ILE A 31 8.59 -3.31 3.16
C ILE A 31 8.77 -1.80 3.14
N THR A 32 8.11 -1.11 4.07
CA THR A 32 8.21 0.34 4.24
C THR A 32 8.82 0.64 5.60
N GLN A 33 9.90 1.41 5.62
CA GLN A 33 10.61 1.78 6.84
C GLN A 33 10.87 3.29 6.87
N LEU A 34 10.48 3.93 7.97
CA LEU A 34 10.75 5.34 8.21
C LEU A 34 11.78 5.47 9.36
N TYR A 35 12.92 6.08 9.07
CA TYR A 35 14.00 6.30 10.02
C TYR A 35 13.90 7.66 10.71
N PRO A 36 14.37 7.78 11.97
CA PRO A 36 14.52 9.06 12.65
C PRO A 36 15.50 10.01 11.93
N PRO A 37 15.38 11.34 12.11
CA PRO A 37 14.36 12.02 12.88
C PRO A 37 13.02 12.06 12.15
N HIS A 38 11.96 11.64 12.84
CA HIS A 38 10.59 11.67 12.30
C HIS A 38 10.12 13.12 12.14
N THR A 39 9.42 13.39 11.06
CA THR A 39 8.90 14.70 10.71
C THR A 39 7.52 14.54 10.10
N LEU A 40 6.64 15.51 10.35
CA LEU A 40 5.32 15.58 9.73
C LEU A 40 5.36 16.28 8.37
N ASN A 41 6.51 16.84 7.99
CA ASN A 41 6.71 17.42 6.67
C ASN A 41 6.98 16.31 5.64
N LEU A 42 6.00 16.01 4.78
CA LEU A 42 6.09 14.89 3.83
C LEU A 42 7.23 15.04 2.81
N PRO A 43 7.52 16.24 2.26
CA PRO A 43 8.68 16.44 1.38
C PRO A 43 10.01 16.01 1.98
N GLN A 44 10.19 16.11 3.30
CA GLN A 44 11.44 15.70 3.96
C GLN A 44 11.63 14.17 4.02
N TRP A 45 10.63 13.36 3.68
CA TRP A 45 10.76 11.90 3.66
C TRP A 45 11.50 11.39 2.43
N TYR A 46 11.35 12.09 1.29
CA TYR A 46 11.94 11.71 0.02
C TYR A 46 12.91 12.76 -0.55
N ASN A 47 13.02 13.97 0.04
CA ASN A 47 14.02 14.96 -0.37
C ASN A 47 15.18 15.02 0.62
N GLY A 48 16.39 15.24 0.09
CA GLY A 48 17.59 15.52 0.88
C GLY A 48 18.75 14.58 0.58
N SER A 49 19.78 14.66 1.42
CA SER A 49 20.99 13.84 1.33
C SER A 49 20.95 12.56 2.17
N SER A 50 20.01 12.47 3.14
CA SER A 50 19.84 11.31 4.02
C SER A 50 18.49 10.65 3.77
N GLU A 51 18.49 9.35 3.58
CA GLU A 51 17.25 8.59 3.34
C GLU A 51 16.49 8.38 4.65
N LYS A 52 15.30 9.00 4.73
CA LYS A 52 14.40 8.81 5.87
C LYS A 52 13.35 7.76 5.60
N LEU A 53 12.89 7.63 4.36
CA LEU A 53 11.92 6.63 3.94
C LEU A 53 12.58 5.64 2.99
N VAL A 54 12.49 4.35 3.35
CA VAL A 54 12.97 3.25 2.51
C VAL A 54 11.79 2.36 2.17
N VAL A 55 11.63 2.11 0.86
CA VAL A 55 10.63 1.18 0.32
C VAL A 55 11.37 0.11 -0.46
N LEU A 56 11.18 -1.13 -0.04
CA LEU A 56 11.76 -2.32 -0.67
C LEU A 56 10.63 -3.20 -1.19
N LEU A 57 10.69 -3.57 -2.46
CA LEU A 57 9.76 -4.48 -3.10
C LEU A 57 10.47 -5.78 -3.42
N THR A 58 9.84 -6.92 -3.18
CA THR A 58 10.37 -8.21 -3.61
C THR A 58 9.24 -9.03 -4.22
N ASN A 59 9.44 -9.51 -5.44
CA ASN A 59 8.53 -10.49 -6.03
C ASN A 59 8.85 -11.88 -5.46
N GLN A 60 7.90 -12.45 -4.72
CA GLN A 60 7.96 -13.78 -4.13
C GLN A 60 7.50 -14.89 -5.09
N ASP A 61 7.03 -14.54 -6.28
CA ASP A 61 6.83 -15.52 -7.36
C ASP A 61 8.17 -15.76 -8.08
N PHE A 62 8.64 -17.00 -8.01
CA PHE A 62 9.94 -17.40 -8.56
C PHE A 62 9.91 -17.78 -10.05
N TYR A 63 8.75 -17.70 -10.70
CA TYR A 63 8.56 -18.21 -12.07
C TYR A 63 8.20 -17.11 -13.06
N ARG A 64 7.74 -15.95 -12.60
CA ARG A 64 7.35 -14.83 -13.48
C ARG A 64 7.88 -13.50 -13.00
N THR A 65 8.13 -12.63 -13.98
CA THR A 65 8.32 -11.20 -13.75
C THR A 65 6.95 -10.55 -13.58
N THR A 66 6.83 -9.56 -12.69
CA THR A 66 5.56 -8.88 -12.40
C THR A 66 5.75 -7.38 -12.52
N ASP A 67 4.87 -6.72 -13.27
CA ASP A 67 4.80 -5.26 -13.34
C ASP A 67 3.78 -4.75 -12.32
N VAL A 68 4.21 -3.83 -11.46
CA VAL A 68 3.35 -3.27 -10.42
C VAL A 68 3.33 -1.75 -10.42
N ARG A 69 2.21 -1.18 -9.98
CA ARG A 69 2.12 0.20 -9.50
C ARG A 69 1.97 0.18 -7.99
N LEU A 70 2.66 1.09 -7.32
CA LEU A 70 2.45 1.30 -5.89
C LEU A 70 1.28 2.25 -5.63
N ARG A 71 0.59 2.02 -4.51
CA ARG A 71 -0.36 2.95 -3.90
C ARG A 71 0.15 3.33 -2.52
N LEU A 72 0.18 4.63 -2.25
CA LEU A 72 0.52 5.18 -0.96
C LEU A 72 -0.75 5.35 -0.12
N GLN A 73 -0.66 5.01 1.17
CA GLN A 73 -1.63 5.35 2.19
C GLN A 73 -0.89 5.91 3.41
N ILE A 74 -1.34 7.06 3.91
CA ILE A 74 -0.86 7.66 5.16
C ILE A 74 -2.09 7.89 6.04
N GLU A 75 -2.11 7.24 7.21
CA GLU A 75 -3.26 7.24 8.11
C GLU A 75 -2.85 7.75 9.48
N GLY A 76 -3.53 8.79 9.94
CA GLY A 76 -3.41 9.37 11.28
C GLY A 76 -4.74 9.36 12.03
N PRO A 77 -4.85 10.11 13.14
CA PRO A 77 -6.04 10.08 14.01
C PRO A 77 -7.31 10.59 13.33
N SER A 78 -7.19 11.66 12.56
CA SER A 78 -8.31 12.33 11.87
C SER A 78 -8.01 12.62 10.42
N VAL A 79 -6.82 12.26 9.92
CA VAL A 79 -6.35 12.60 8.58
C VAL A 79 -5.97 11.32 7.84
N ARG A 80 -6.39 11.22 6.59
CA ARG A 80 -6.01 10.16 5.68
C ARG A 80 -5.61 10.72 4.32
N LEU A 81 -4.44 10.32 3.86
CA LEU A 81 -3.94 10.59 2.51
C LEU A 81 -3.83 9.27 1.78
N SER A 82 -4.31 9.22 0.54
CA SER A 82 -4.20 8.01 -0.27
C SER A 82 -3.96 8.35 -1.73
N SER A 83 -3.26 7.48 -2.46
CA SER A 83 -3.12 7.63 -3.91
C SER A 83 -4.48 7.67 -4.60
N ARG A 84 -4.67 8.67 -5.46
CA ARG A 84 -5.88 8.84 -6.27
C ARG A 84 -5.98 7.73 -7.31
N VAL A 85 -7.20 7.23 -7.53
CA VAL A 85 -7.48 6.27 -8.61
C VAL A 85 -7.19 6.93 -9.96
N GLY A 86 -6.41 6.27 -10.80
CA GLY A 86 -5.99 6.81 -12.10
C GLY A 86 -4.87 7.86 -12.03
N ALA A 87 -4.24 8.07 -10.86
CA ALA A 87 -3.00 8.84 -10.79
C ALA A 87 -1.93 8.21 -11.69
N HIS A 88 -1.18 9.04 -12.40
CA HIS A 88 -0.09 8.59 -13.26
C HIS A 88 1.13 8.29 -12.39
N LEU A 89 1.18 7.08 -11.85
CA LEU A 89 2.27 6.58 -11.01
C LEU A 89 3.18 5.63 -11.81
N PRO A 90 4.50 5.60 -11.50
CA PRO A 90 5.45 4.73 -12.19
C PRO A 90 5.06 3.25 -12.12
N ILE A 91 5.33 2.54 -13.22
CA ILE A 91 5.32 1.08 -13.25
C ILE A 91 6.72 0.60 -12.85
N ILE A 92 6.77 -0.38 -11.95
CA ILE A 92 8.01 -1.01 -11.47
C ILE A 92 7.95 -2.48 -11.89
N THR A 93 8.92 -2.89 -12.69
CA THR A 93 9.11 -4.29 -13.10
C THR A 93 9.91 -5.03 -12.03
N LEU A 94 9.35 -6.10 -11.50
CA LEU A 94 9.96 -6.91 -10.45
C LEU A 94 10.32 -8.30 -10.98
N ASN A 95 11.62 -8.56 -11.07
CA ASN A 95 12.15 -9.89 -11.35
C ASN A 95 11.89 -10.83 -10.16
N SER A 96 11.77 -12.12 -10.47
CA SER A 96 11.56 -13.18 -9.49
C SER A 96 12.66 -13.18 -8.40
N GLY A 97 12.27 -13.02 -7.14
CA GLY A 97 13.15 -13.11 -5.98
C GLY A 97 14.13 -11.96 -5.78
N GLU A 98 14.16 -10.97 -6.70
CA GLU A 98 15.09 -9.85 -6.65
C GLU A 98 14.47 -8.67 -5.90
N PRO A 99 15.10 -8.18 -4.81
CA PRO A 99 14.61 -7.02 -4.09
C PRO A 99 14.93 -5.72 -4.85
N VAL A 100 13.89 -4.95 -5.18
CA VAL A 100 14.00 -3.62 -5.78
C VAL A 100 13.81 -2.57 -4.70
N ARG A 101 14.82 -1.71 -4.53
CA ARG A 101 14.78 -0.61 -3.59
C ARG A 101 14.48 0.69 -4.32
N LEU A 102 13.46 1.43 -3.85
CA LEU A 102 13.13 2.73 -4.43
C LEU A 102 14.11 3.80 -3.94
N SER A 103 14.59 4.62 -4.87
CA SER A 103 15.36 5.81 -4.54
C SER A 103 14.46 6.94 -4.06
N LEU A 104 15.07 7.97 -3.48
CA LEU A 104 14.41 9.22 -3.11
C LEU A 104 13.63 9.86 -4.28
N GLY A 105 14.21 9.84 -5.48
CA GLY A 105 13.57 10.35 -6.70
C GLY A 105 12.36 9.51 -7.12
N ASP A 106 12.44 8.19 -6.98
CA ASP A 106 11.35 7.27 -7.32
C ASP A 106 10.14 7.46 -6.41
N LEU A 107 10.35 7.89 -5.17
CA LEU A 107 9.29 8.13 -4.19
C LEU A 107 8.52 9.44 -4.43
N ALA A 108 9.15 10.45 -5.05
CA ALA A 108 8.57 11.78 -5.21
C ALA A 108 7.17 11.81 -5.85
N PRO A 109 6.87 11.05 -6.94
CA PRO A 109 5.55 11.04 -7.57
C PRO A 109 4.40 10.63 -6.64
N TYR A 110 4.67 9.78 -5.64
CA TYR A 110 3.65 9.30 -4.70
C TYR A 110 3.24 10.37 -3.68
N PHE A 111 4.10 11.35 -3.41
CA PHE A 111 3.84 12.47 -2.51
C PHE A 111 3.35 13.73 -3.24
N ASN A 112 3.20 13.69 -4.56
CA ASN A 112 2.64 14.80 -5.32
C ASN A 112 1.17 15.03 -4.89
N PRO A 113 0.80 16.24 -4.43
CA PRO A 113 -0.57 16.55 -4.01
C PRO A 113 -1.64 16.38 -5.09
N ASP A 114 -1.29 16.35 -6.39
CA ASP A 114 -2.21 16.08 -7.50
C ASP A 114 -2.51 14.57 -7.68
N ASN A 115 -1.65 13.72 -7.11
CA ASN A 115 -1.80 12.26 -7.10
C ASN A 115 -2.45 11.73 -5.81
N LEU A 116 -2.88 12.62 -4.91
CA LEU A 116 -3.40 12.27 -3.58
C LEU A 116 -4.85 12.71 -3.38
N ASN A 117 -5.61 11.84 -2.74
CA ASN A 117 -6.87 12.16 -2.10
C ASN A 117 -6.60 12.58 -0.65
N PHE A 118 -7.28 13.65 -0.21
CA PHE A 118 -7.16 14.21 1.14
C PHE A 118 -8.48 14.01 1.87
N ASP A 119 -8.45 13.32 3.00
CA ASP A 119 -9.58 13.13 3.89
C ASP A 119 -9.20 13.65 5.29
N GLY A 120 -10.13 14.36 5.94
CA GLY A 120 -9.93 14.99 7.24
C GLY A 120 -8.98 16.19 7.29
N ILE A 121 -8.37 16.57 6.15
CA ILE A 121 -7.59 17.80 6.00
C ILE A 121 -7.93 18.51 4.69
N ASN A 122 -7.99 19.84 4.73
CA ASN A 122 -8.15 20.63 3.51
C ASN A 122 -6.83 20.66 2.70
N ARG A 123 -6.92 20.31 1.40
CA ARG A 123 -5.77 20.31 0.49
C ARG A 123 -5.06 21.66 0.39
N ALA A 124 -5.81 22.77 0.30
CA ALA A 124 -5.20 24.10 0.22
C ALA A 124 -4.43 24.45 1.50
N SER A 125 -4.96 24.08 2.67
CA SER A 125 -4.25 24.25 3.94
C SER A 125 -2.97 23.42 3.99
N TYR A 126 -3.00 22.17 3.51
CA TYR A 126 -1.81 21.33 3.41
C TYR A 126 -0.76 21.92 2.46
N LEU A 127 -1.16 22.45 1.30
CA LEU A 127 -0.23 23.03 0.31
C LEU A 127 0.53 24.26 0.82
N ASN A 128 0.06 24.93 1.86
CA ASN A 128 0.77 26.08 2.44
C ASN A 128 2.01 25.66 3.24
N SER A 129 2.02 24.46 3.84
CA SER A 129 3.09 24.03 4.76
C SER A 129 3.71 22.67 4.41
N TYR A 130 3.05 21.89 3.55
CA TYR A 130 3.37 20.48 3.26
C TYR A 130 3.55 19.61 4.50
N THR A 131 2.89 20.00 5.60
CA THR A 131 3.07 19.42 6.92
C THR A 131 1.75 18.85 7.41
N LEU A 132 1.79 17.60 7.87
CA LEU A 132 0.63 16.95 8.47
C LEU A 132 0.32 17.56 9.85
N PRO A 133 -0.95 17.59 10.27
CA PRO A 133 -1.32 17.95 11.63
C PRO A 133 -0.64 17.03 12.64
N GLU A 134 -0.48 17.50 13.88
CA GLU A 134 0.14 16.71 14.94
C GLU A 134 -0.59 15.38 15.17
N GLY A 135 0.20 14.31 15.35
CA GLY A 135 -0.32 12.98 15.59
C GLY A 135 0.65 11.88 15.22
N PHE A 136 0.23 10.65 15.50
CA PHE A 136 0.93 9.45 15.07
C PHE A 136 0.38 8.99 13.73
N TYR A 137 1.27 8.77 12.77
CA TYR A 137 0.90 8.35 11.43
C TYR A 137 1.50 6.98 11.09
N ARG A 138 0.73 6.19 10.35
CA ARG A 138 1.19 4.99 9.67
C ARG A 138 1.34 5.31 8.19
N ILE A 139 2.48 4.95 7.61
CA ILE A 139 2.69 4.98 6.16
C ILE A 139 2.73 3.54 5.65
N CYS A 140 1.99 3.29 4.57
CA CYS A 140 1.93 2.01 3.89
C CYS A 140 2.04 2.21 2.37
N PHE A 141 2.86 1.38 1.73
CA PHE A 141 2.84 1.19 0.29
C PHE A 141 2.25 -0.18 -0.03
N GLU A 142 1.33 -0.21 -0.98
CA GLU A 142 0.69 -1.41 -1.50
C GLU A 142 1.06 -1.59 -2.97
N ALA A 143 1.48 -2.78 -3.36
CA ALA A 143 1.75 -3.12 -4.76
C ALA A 143 0.49 -3.66 -5.44
N VAL A 144 0.16 -3.10 -6.60
CA VAL A 144 -0.98 -3.50 -7.44
C VAL A 144 -0.44 -3.88 -8.81
N GLU A 145 -0.66 -5.14 -9.20
CA GLU A 145 -0.30 -5.64 -10.54
C GLU A 145 -1.03 -4.85 -11.65
N VAL A 146 -0.35 -4.61 -12.76
CA VAL A 146 -0.79 -3.74 -13.86
C VAL A 146 -1.37 -4.52 -15.03
#